data_AF-D2MQC6-F1
#
_entry.id   AF-D2MQC6-F1
#
_cell.length_a   1.000
_cell.length_b   1.000
_cell.length_c   1.000
_cell.angle_alpha   90.00
_cell.angle_beta   90.00
_cell.angle_gamma   90.00
#
_symmetry.space_group_name_H-M   'P 1'
#
loop_
_entity.id
_entity.type
_entity.pdbx_description
1 polymer ?
#
loop_
_entity_poly.entity_id
_entity_poly.type
_entity_poly.pdbx_seq_one_letter_code
_entity_poly.pdbx_strand_id
1 'polypeptide(L)'
;MCHKKGFISIYFLALFLFYGYYLGEQLDFKKKEMMIQENLKKDFAFYLEERKIIRQVECDLKKGSVKENKIIKEIYYPQKKKMEIKVDLVNKEVIEYHFQVDKSF
;
A
#
# COMPACT_ATOMS: atom_id res chain seq x y z
N MET A 1 2.24 -2.26 -65.02
CA MET A 1 2.93 -2.06 -63.73
C MET A 1 2.80 -3.34 -62.93
N CYS A 2 3.92 -4.02 -62.64
CA CYS A 2 3.91 -5.31 -61.95
C CYS A 2 4.04 -5.07 -60.44
N HIS A 3 2.97 -5.29 -59.67
CA HIS A 3 3.03 -5.22 -58.21
C HIS A 3 3.79 -6.45 -57.68
N LYS A 4 5.03 -6.27 -57.20
CA LYS A 4 5.72 -7.29 -56.41
C LYS A 4 4.93 -7.51 -55.12
N LYS A 5 4.21 -8.63 -55.02
CA LYS A 5 3.59 -9.07 -53.77
C LYS A 5 4.71 -9.45 -52.81
N GLY A 6 4.87 -8.70 -51.72
CA GLY A 6 5.87 -9.00 -50.69
C GLY A 6 5.54 -10.34 -50.03
N PHE A 7 6.42 -11.32 -50.16
CA PHE A 7 6.33 -12.59 -49.44
C PHE A 7 7.09 -12.46 -48.13
N ILE A 8 6.37 -12.42 -47.01
CA ILE A 8 6.99 -12.54 -45.69
C ILE A 8 7.16 -14.02 -45.40
N SER A 9 8.40 -14.44 -45.18
CA SER A 9 8.71 -15.81 -44.80
C SER A 9 7.98 -16.18 -43.50
N ILE A 10 7.41 -17.39 -43.44
CA ILE A 10 6.68 -17.87 -42.26
C ILE A 10 7.55 -17.87 -41.00
N TYR A 11 8.88 -18.01 -41.16
CA TYR A 11 9.85 -17.88 -40.07
C TYR A 11 9.93 -16.47 -39.50
N PHE A 12 9.86 -15.44 -40.36
CA PHE A 12 9.83 -14.04 -39.93
C PHE A 12 8.52 -13.73 -39.20
N LEU A 13 7.39 -14.27 -39.66
CA LEU A 13 6.11 -14.12 -38.99
C LEU A 13 6.13 -14.77 -37.59
N ALA A 14 6.70 -15.98 -37.47
CA ALA A 14 6.82 -16.67 -36.19
C ALA A 14 7.72 -15.91 -35.20
N LEU A 15 8.87 -15.41 -35.66
CA LEU A 15 9.76 -14.56 -34.84
C LEU A 15 9.05 -13.27 -34.38
N PHE A 16 8.32 -12.63 -35.28
CA PHE A 16 7.56 -11.42 -34.96
C PHE A 16 6.47 -11.68 -33.90
N LEU A 17 5.71 -12.77 -34.05
CA LEU A 17 4.68 -13.16 -33.10
C LEU A 17 5.26 -13.53 -31.73
N PHE A 18 6.38 -14.27 -31.70
CA PHE A 18 7.04 -14.66 -30.46
C PHE A 18 7.60 -13.45 -29.72
N TYR A 19 8.22 -12.52 -30.44
CA TYR A 19 8.71 -11.27 -29.86
C TYR A 19 7.57 -10.39 -29.33
N GLY A 20 6.45 -10.32 -30.06
CA GLY A 20 5.24 -9.61 -29.61
C GLY A 20 4.66 -10.20 -28.32
N TYR A 21 4.62 -11.53 -28.22
CA TYR A 21 4.19 -12.22 -26.99
C TYR A 21 5.12 -11.92 -25.81
N TYR A 22 6.44 -12.03 -26.01
CA TYR A 22 7.44 -11.71 -24.99
C TYR A 22 7.34 -10.25 -24.50
N LEU A 23 7.17 -9.29 -25.42
CA LEU A 23 6.95 -7.89 -25.04
C LEU A 23 5.66 -7.69 -24.24
N GLY A 24 4.59 -8.42 -24.59
CA GLY A 24 3.34 -8.42 -23.84
C GLY A 24 3.53 -8.89 -22.40
N GLU A 25 4.22 -10.02 -22.19
CA GLU A 25 4.52 -10.52 -20.85
C GLU A 25 5.37 -9.53 -20.04
N GLN A 26 6.39 -8.93 -20.64
CA GLN A 26 7.23 -7.92 -19.98
C GLN A 26 6.42 -6.70 -19.52
N LEU A 27 5.47 -6.23 -20.33
CA LEU A 27 4.57 -5.14 -19.97
C LEU A 27 3.65 -5.52 -18.80
N ASP A 28 3.13 -6.75 -18.79
CA ASP A 28 2.29 -7.24 -17.69
C ASP A 28 3.07 -7.38 -16.38
N PHE A 29 4.31 -7.88 -16.44
CA PHE A 29 5.20 -7.92 -15.27
C PHE A 29 5.46 -6.51 -14.72
N LYS A 30 5.81 -5.56 -15.59
CA LYS A 30 6.06 -4.17 -15.20
C LYS A 30 4.82 -3.52 -14.59
N LYS A 31 3.63 -3.82 -15.12
CA LYS A 31 2.35 -3.33 -14.57
C LYS A 31 2.11 -3.88 -13.15
N LYS A 32 2.36 -5.17 -12.93
CA LYS A 32 2.26 -5.78 -11.60
C LYS A 32 3.26 -5.15 -10.62
N GLU A 33 4.50 -4.93 -11.05
CA GLU A 33 5.53 -4.30 -10.23
C GLU A 33 5.12 -2.87 -9.81
N MET A 34 4.62 -2.05 -10.73
CA MET A 34 4.11 -0.71 -10.41
C MET A 34 2.99 -0.74 -9.37
N MET A 35 2.04 -1.68 -9.50
CA MET A 35 0.95 -1.83 -8.54
C MET A 35 1.45 -2.22 -7.15
N ILE A 36 2.46 -3.10 -7.06
CA ILE A 36 3.10 -3.46 -5.80
C ILE A 36 3.79 -2.23 -5.18
N GLN A 37 4.54 -1.46 -5.97
CA GLN A 37 5.22 -0.25 -5.50
C GLN A 37 4.23 0.81 -4.99
N GLU A 38 3.10 1.01 -5.66
CA GLU A 38 2.04 1.90 -5.19
C GLU A 38 1.42 1.44 -3.87
N ASN A 39 1.17 0.14 -3.73
CA ASN A 39 0.65 -0.43 -2.48
C ASN A 39 1.66 -0.26 -1.34
N LEU A 40 2.94 -0.53 -1.57
CA LEU A 40 4.00 -0.31 -0.58
C LEU A 40 4.10 1.16 -0.16
N LYS A 41 3.95 2.10 -1.10
CA LYS A 41 3.92 3.54 -0.78
C LYS A 41 2.73 3.89 0.13
N LYS A 42 1.55 3.32 -0.13
CA LYS A 42 0.36 3.52 0.71
C LYS A 42 0.55 2.93 2.10
N ASP A 43 1.09 1.71 2.19
CA ASP A 43 1.37 1.05 3.47
C ASP A 43 2.41 1.82 4.28
N PHE A 44 3.43 2.37 3.62
CA PHE A 44 4.43 3.21 4.27
C PHE A 44 3.82 4.51 4.81
N ALA A 45 2.92 5.15 4.06
CA ALA A 45 2.21 6.35 4.53
C ALA A 45 1.35 6.05 5.78
N PHE A 46 0.66 4.91 5.82
CA PHE A 46 -0.04 4.45 7.01
C PHE A 46 0.91 4.27 8.20
N TYR A 47 2.02 3.57 8.00
CA TYR A 47 3.01 3.33 9.05
C TYR A 47 3.55 4.63 9.67
N LEU A 48 3.77 5.66 8.86
CA LEU A 48 4.23 6.97 9.34
C LEU A 48 3.18 7.68 10.21
N GLU A 49 1.91 7.65 9.79
CA GLU A 49 0.81 8.24 10.59
C GLU A 49 0.56 7.46 11.87
N GLU A 50 0.66 6.12 11.84
CA GLU A 50 0.59 5.26 13.04
C GLU A 50 1.68 5.65 14.05
N ARG A 51 2.93 5.74 13.61
CA ARG A 51 4.07 6.17 14.43
C ARG A 51 3.84 7.55 15.06
N LYS A 52 3.28 8.48 14.30
CA LYS A 52 3.00 9.85 14.76
C LYS A 52 1.93 9.85 15.84
N ILE A 53 0.86 9.08 15.68
CA ILE A 53 -0.21 8.95 16.68
C ILE A 53 0.33 8.32 17.97
N ILE A 54 1.06 7.20 17.88
CA ILE A 54 1.62 6.53 19.06
C ILE A 54 2.51 7.51 19.83
N ARG A 55 3.41 8.21 19.13
CA ARG A 55 4.30 9.20 19.76
C ARG A 55 3.53 10.35 20.40
N GLN A 56 2.43 10.80 19.79
CA GLN A 56 1.57 11.83 20.37
C GLN A 56 0.91 11.33 21.66
N VAL A 57 0.37 10.11 21.65
CA VAL A 57 -0.25 9.49 22.82
C VAL A 57 0.76 9.30 23.96
N GLU A 58 1.98 8.84 23.66
CA GLU A 58 3.06 8.75 24.66
C GLU A 58 3.41 10.12 25.26
N CYS A 59 3.44 11.18 24.45
CA CYS A 59 3.65 12.54 24.93
C CYS A 59 2.51 12.99 25.85
N ASP A 60 1.27 12.69 25.48
CA ASP A 60 0.07 13.05 26.22
C ASP A 60 -0.03 12.28 27.55
N LEU A 61 0.36 11.00 27.57
CA LEU A 61 0.49 10.19 28.80
C LEU A 61 1.53 10.78 29.76
N LYS A 62 2.71 11.17 29.25
CA LYS A 62 3.76 11.78 30.08
C LYS A 62 3.31 13.10 30.70
N LYS A 63 2.54 13.89 29.94
CA LYS A 63 1.94 15.16 30.40
C LYS A 63 0.75 14.97 31.35
N GLY A 64 0.22 13.75 31.47
CA GLY A 64 -0.96 13.47 32.29
C GLY A 64 -2.27 14.00 31.71
N SER A 65 -2.32 14.29 30.40
CA SER A 65 -3.54 14.77 29.73
C SER A 65 -4.51 13.64 29.38
N VAL A 66 -4.04 12.39 29.36
CA VAL A 66 -4.85 11.20 29.12
C VAL A 66 -5.47 10.72 30.44
N LYS A 67 -6.80 10.58 30.44
CA LYS A 67 -7.58 10.13 31.62
C LYS A 67 -8.24 8.77 31.43
N GLU A 68 -8.19 8.23 30.21
CA GLU A 68 -8.87 6.99 29.84
C GLU A 68 -7.85 5.93 29.40
N ASN A 69 -8.08 4.67 29.79
CA ASN A 69 -7.22 3.53 29.41
C ASN A 69 -7.34 3.13 27.94
N LYS A 70 -8.30 3.70 27.20
CA LYS A 70 -8.55 3.41 25.79
C LYS A 70 -8.68 4.72 25.01
N ILE A 71 -7.87 4.87 23.97
CA ILE A 71 -7.90 6.01 23.06
C ILE A 71 -8.27 5.50 21.67
N ILE A 72 -9.27 6.13 21.05
CA ILE A 72 -9.65 5.83 19.67
C ILE A 72 -9.19 7.01 18.80
N LYS A 73 -8.35 6.72 17.80
CA LYS A 73 -7.89 7.71 16.81
C LYS A 73 -8.20 7.21 15.40
N GLU A 74 -8.48 8.15 14.52
CA GLU A 74 -8.79 7.86 13.12
C GLU A 74 -7.60 8.29 12.25
N ILE A 75 -7.11 7.37 11.43
CA ILE A 75 -6.10 7.63 10.40
C ILE A 75 -6.82 7.73 9.06
N TYR A 76 -6.57 8.83 8.35
CA TYR A 76 -7.14 9.10 7.03
C TYR A 76 -6.04 9.09 5.98
N TYR A 77 -5.88 7.96 5.29
CA TYR A 77 -5.03 7.87 4.10
C TYR A 77 -5.30 6.56 3.36
N PRO A 78 -5.50 6.50 2.04
CA PRO A 78 -6.75 6.84 1.35
C PRO A 78 -8.07 6.22 1.91
N GLN A 79 -8.02 5.34 2.90
CA GLN A 79 -9.20 4.75 3.57
C GLN A 79 -9.19 5.13 5.06
N LYS A 80 -10.37 5.12 5.68
CA LYS A 80 -10.52 5.39 7.11
C LYS A 80 -10.14 4.12 7.90
N LYS A 81 -9.06 4.19 8.68
CA LYS A 81 -8.73 3.15 9.67
C LYS A 81 -8.93 3.71 11.07
N LYS A 82 -9.63 2.97 11.91
CA LYS A 82 -9.72 3.28 13.34
C LYS A 82 -8.62 2.54 14.07
N MET A 83 -7.79 3.29 14.76
CA MET A 83 -6.75 2.79 15.63
C MET A 83 -7.25 2.87 17.07
N GLU A 84 -7.39 1.72 17.70
CA GLU A 84 -7.65 1.61 19.13
C GLU A 84 -6.32 1.43 19.86
N ILE A 85 -6.03 2.29 20.82
CA ILE A 85 -4.80 2.28 21.60
C ILE A 85 -5.17 2.04 23.05
N LYS A 86 -4.65 0.96 23.64
CA LYS A 86 -4.74 0.67 25.07
C LYS A 86 -3.50 1.21 25.76
N VAL A 87 -3.72 1.95 26.84
CA VAL A 87 -2.67 2.63 27.59
C VAL A 87 -2.74 2.26 29.06
N ASP A 88 -1.57 2.16 29.69
CA ASP A 88 -1.43 2.03 31.13
C ASP A 88 -1.26 3.43 31.73
N LEU A 89 -2.26 3.90 32.48
CA LEU A 89 -2.21 5.21 33.14
C LEU A 89 -1.27 5.24 34.35
N VAL A 90 -1.00 4.08 34.97
CA VAL A 90 -0.12 3.97 36.14
C VAL A 90 1.33 4.06 35.70
N ASN A 91 1.69 3.27 34.70
CA ASN A 91 3.05 3.23 34.14
C ASN A 91 3.30 4.31 33.07
N LYS A 92 2.24 4.98 32.58
CA LYS A 92 2.27 6.00 31.51
C LYS A 92 2.82 5.48 30.19
N GLU A 93 2.43 4.26 29.82
CA GLU A 93 2.93 3.55 28.64
C GLU A 93 1.79 3.09 27.72
N VAL A 94 2.11 2.93 26.44
CA VAL A 94 1.21 2.29 25.47
C VAL A 94 1.42 0.78 25.56
N ILE A 95 0.36 0.03 25.86
CA ILE A 95 0.42 -1.43 26.04
C ILE A 95 0.24 -2.13 24.70
N GLU A 96 -0.80 -1.74 23.97
CA GLU A 96 -1.26 -2.45 22.79
C GLU A 96 -2.03 -1.50 21.89
N TYR A 97 -1.98 -1.74 20.57
CA TYR A 97 -2.86 -1.08 19.63
C TYR A 97 -3.40 -2.06 18.59
N HIS A 98 -4.64 -1.84 18.18
CA HIS A 98 -5.31 -2.63 17.15
C HIS A 98 -5.95 -1.73 16.10
N PHE A 99 -6.02 -2.26 14.87
CA PHE A 99 -6.71 -1.61 13.77
C PHE A 99 -8.05 -2.27 13.51
N GLN A 100 -9.10 -1.46 13.45
CA GLN A 100 -10.32 -1.82 12.75
C GLN A 100 -10.28 -1.16 11.38
N VAL A 101 -10.16 -2.01 10.35
CA VAL A 101 -10.40 -1.60 8.98
C VAL A 101 -11.90 -1.71 8.76
N ASP A 102 -12.59 -0.59 8.59
CA ASP A 102 -14.00 -0.60 8.20
C ASP A 102 -14.08 -1.28 6.82
N LYS A 103 -14.53 -2.55 6.78
CA LYS A 103 -14.77 -3.31 5.54
C LYS A 103 -16.08 -2.87 4.88
N SER A 104 -16.25 -1.57 4.71
CA SER A 104 -17.42 -0.96 4.08
C SER A 104 -17.07 -0.54 2.65
N PHE A 105 -16.84 -1.51 1.77
CA PHE A 105 -16.82 -1.32 0.31
C PHE A 105 -17.32 -2.59 -0.38
#